data_AF-A0A965D062-F1
#
_entry.id   AF-A0A965D062-F1
#
_cell.length_a   1.000
_cell.length_b   1.000
_cell.length_c   1.000
_cell.angle_alpha   90.00
_cell.angle_beta   90.00
_cell.angle_gamma   90.00
#
_symmetry.space_group_name_H-M   'P 1'
#
loop_
_entity.id
_entity.type
_entity.pdbx_description
1 polymer ?
#
loop_
_entity_poly.entity_id
_entity_poly.type
_entity_poly.pdbx_seq_one_letter_code
_entity_poly.pdbx_strand_id
1 'polypeptide(L)'
;ITFTIYSDGSNIDRAWPFDIIPRVMAAEEWRRVDAGLRQRLMALNMFINDLYNEQKIVKDGVFPLEVLAGSKNFREQCKGITPRFGVWAHICGTDLVRDKDGTIYVLEDNLRVPSGVSYMLENRMLMKRLFPELFEQCEILPVDDYTTRLHETLAALSPNPVERPVIAVLTPGIYNSAYFEHSYLAQQLGAVLVEGPDLVVDADDCVYMKTIDGLRRIDVIYRRIDDDFLDPEAFRPDSALGVPGLMRAWRNGKVAIANAPGAGVADDKVVYTFVPKIIKYYLGEDAILPNVPSYLCMNDSERDYVLANLDKLVVKPANESGGYGMLIGPRATPEEREKFRKQICADPRNYMAQPTLSL
;
A
#
# COMPACT_ATOMS: atom_id res chain seq x y z
N ILE A 1 21.97 2.50 6.91
CA ILE A 1 20.49 2.56 6.99
C ILE A 1 20.07 1.83 8.26
N THR A 2 19.39 2.51 9.18
CA THR A 2 18.86 1.94 10.42
C THR A 2 17.34 1.95 10.38
N PHE A 3 16.72 1.00 11.07
CA PHE A 3 15.27 0.96 11.26
C PHE A 3 14.96 0.41 12.65
N THR A 4 13.82 0.82 13.20
CA THR A 4 13.42 0.42 14.55
C THR A 4 12.43 -0.74 14.44
N ILE A 5 12.81 -1.92 14.92
CA ILE A 5 11.85 -3.02 15.18
C ILE A 5 11.56 -2.99 16.68
N TYR A 6 10.28 -2.85 17.03
CA TYR A 6 9.85 -2.96 18.42
C TYR A 6 9.77 -4.44 18.82
N SER A 7 10.85 -4.95 19.39
CA SER A 7 10.84 -6.18 20.20
C SER A 7 11.41 -5.85 21.58
N ASP A 8 10.61 -6.04 22.63
CA ASP A 8 11.01 -6.06 24.04
C ASP A 8 11.77 -4.82 24.56
N GLY A 9 11.13 -3.64 24.50
CA GLY A 9 11.45 -2.50 25.38
C GLY A 9 12.83 -1.85 25.22
N SER A 10 13.61 -2.24 24.21
CA SER A 10 14.91 -1.65 23.90
C SER A 10 14.89 -1.01 22.51
N ASN A 11 15.06 0.30 22.46
CA ASN A 11 15.33 1.04 21.22
C ASN A 11 16.72 0.64 20.72
N ILE A 12 16.81 -0.45 19.98
CA ILE A 12 18.04 -0.84 19.30
C ILE A 12 17.81 -0.57 17.82
N ASP A 13 18.30 0.58 17.33
CA ASP A 13 18.48 0.83 15.91
C ASP A 13 19.24 -0.37 15.31
N ARG A 14 18.54 -1.21 14.55
CA ARG A 14 19.19 -2.33 13.86
C ARG A 14 19.69 -1.86 12.51
N ALA A 15 20.96 -2.15 12.23
CA ALA A 15 21.50 -2.04 10.89
C ALA A 15 20.75 -3.00 9.97
N TRP A 16 20.23 -2.49 8.85
CA TRP A 16 19.63 -3.33 7.83
C TRP A 16 20.72 -4.18 7.15
N PRO A 17 20.63 -5.52 7.14
CA PRO A 17 21.62 -6.35 6.46
C PRO A 17 21.57 -6.08 4.95
N PHE A 18 22.72 -5.76 4.36
CA PHE A 18 22.86 -5.43 2.96
C PHE A 18 23.69 -6.50 2.25
N ASP A 19 23.11 -7.12 1.22
CA ASP A 19 23.84 -8.01 0.30
C ASP A 19 24.37 -7.20 -0.88
N ILE A 20 25.67 -7.34 -1.16
CA ILE A 20 26.36 -6.65 -2.25
C ILE A 20 26.04 -7.26 -3.61
N ILE A 21 25.51 -8.49 -3.67
CA ILE A 21 25.19 -9.15 -4.92
C ILE A 21 23.82 -8.66 -5.40
N PRO A 22 23.74 -7.88 -6.50
CA PRO A 22 22.47 -7.29 -6.93
C PRO A 22 21.53 -8.35 -7.50
N ARG A 23 20.23 -8.16 -7.28
CA ARG A 23 19.19 -8.87 -8.02
C ARG A 23 19.06 -8.27 -9.41
N VAL A 24 19.63 -8.92 -10.41
CA VAL A 24 19.56 -8.49 -11.81
C VAL A 24 18.25 -8.94 -12.46
N MET A 25 17.64 -8.05 -13.24
CA MET A 25 16.45 -8.31 -14.05
C MET A 25 16.72 -7.84 -15.48
N ALA A 26 16.39 -8.68 -16.47
CA ALA A 26 16.57 -8.31 -17.87
C ALA A 26 15.58 -7.21 -18.28
N ALA A 27 16.00 -6.31 -19.18
CA ALA A 27 15.16 -5.20 -19.62
C ALA A 27 13.83 -5.65 -20.26
N GLU A 28 13.84 -6.76 -20.99
CA GLU A 28 12.61 -7.32 -21.58
C GLU A 28 11.64 -7.83 -20.52
N GLU A 29 12.15 -8.53 -19.51
CA GLU A 29 11.36 -9.00 -18.37
C GLU A 29 10.78 -7.79 -17.59
N TRP A 30 11.60 -6.77 -17.33
CA TRP A 30 11.15 -5.55 -16.66
C TRP A 30 10.09 -4.79 -17.46
N ARG A 31 10.20 -4.70 -18.79
CA ARG A 31 9.16 -4.06 -19.63
C ARG A 31 7.80 -4.73 -19.48
N ARG A 32 7.76 -6.06 -19.38
CA ARG A 32 6.51 -6.80 -19.13
C ARG A 32 5.99 -6.53 -17.72
N VAL A 33 6.87 -6.49 -16.72
CA VAL A 33 6.50 -6.16 -15.33
C VAL A 33 5.94 -4.73 -15.23
N ASP A 34 6.64 -3.73 -15.76
CA ASP A 34 6.18 -2.32 -15.78
C ASP A 34 4.81 -2.18 -16.43
N ALA A 35 4.60 -2.80 -17.60
CA ALA A 35 3.31 -2.78 -18.29
C ALA A 35 2.19 -3.41 -17.43
N GLY A 36 2.45 -4.56 -16.80
CA GLY A 36 1.47 -5.22 -15.95
C GLY A 36 1.17 -4.49 -14.65
N LEU A 37 2.17 -3.85 -14.03
CA LEU A 37 1.97 -3.02 -12.84
C LEU A 37 1.11 -1.79 -13.16
N ARG A 38 1.34 -1.13 -14.32
CA ARG A 38 0.51 -0.01 -14.80
C ARG A 38 -0.94 -0.44 -15.06
N GLN A 39 -1.14 -1.54 -15.78
CA GLN A 39 -2.47 -2.11 -16.04
C GLN A 39 -3.20 -2.39 -14.72
N ARG A 40 -2.53 -3.07 -13.79
CA ARG A 40 -3.07 -3.44 -12.50
C ARG A 40 -3.46 -2.22 -11.67
N LEU A 41 -2.57 -1.23 -11.54
CA LEU A 41 -2.84 -0.02 -10.76
C LEU A 41 -3.97 0.82 -11.36
N MET A 42 -4.07 0.87 -12.68
CA MET A 42 -5.18 1.56 -13.36
C MET A 42 -6.52 0.90 -13.02
N ALA A 43 -6.60 -0.43 -13.13
CA ALA A 43 -7.81 -1.18 -12.79
C ALA A 43 -8.17 -1.07 -11.28
N LEU A 44 -7.18 -1.10 -10.39
CA LEU A 44 -7.38 -0.92 -8.95
C LEU A 44 -7.94 0.47 -8.61
N ASN A 45 -7.45 1.53 -9.26
CA ASN A 45 -8.00 2.88 -9.05
C ASN A 45 -9.45 2.98 -9.55
N MET A 46 -9.78 2.40 -10.70
CA MET A 46 -11.16 2.33 -11.21
C MET A 46 -12.06 1.53 -10.26
N PHE A 47 -11.55 0.43 -9.72
CA PHE A 47 -12.24 -0.40 -8.73
C PHE A 47 -12.56 0.36 -7.46
N ILE A 48 -11.56 0.99 -6.83
CA ILE A 48 -11.76 1.79 -5.60
C ILE A 48 -12.80 2.89 -5.87
N ASN A 49 -12.69 3.59 -7.00
CA ASN A 49 -13.64 4.63 -7.36
C ASN A 49 -15.07 4.10 -7.51
N ASP A 50 -15.27 2.96 -8.16
CA ASP A 50 -16.60 2.35 -8.31
C ASP A 50 -17.18 1.92 -6.95
N LEU A 51 -16.36 1.31 -6.08
CA LEU A 51 -16.81 0.87 -4.75
C LEU A 51 -17.37 1.99 -3.87
N TYR A 52 -16.79 3.20 -3.95
CA TYR A 52 -17.27 4.36 -3.20
C TYR A 52 -18.39 5.13 -3.90
N ASN A 53 -18.73 4.78 -5.15
CA ASN A 53 -19.72 5.49 -5.96
C ASN A 53 -20.81 4.55 -6.48
N GLU A 54 -20.79 4.18 -7.76
CA GLU A 54 -21.90 3.48 -8.40
C GLU A 54 -21.98 1.98 -8.08
N GLN A 55 -20.90 1.38 -7.58
CA GLN A 55 -20.79 -0.04 -7.24
C GLN A 55 -21.25 -0.96 -8.39
N LYS A 56 -20.93 -0.60 -9.64
CA LYS A 56 -21.31 -1.36 -10.85
C LYS A 56 -20.72 -2.77 -10.84
N ILE A 57 -19.46 -2.94 -10.47
CA ILE A 57 -18.81 -4.26 -10.43
C ILE A 57 -19.50 -5.23 -9.47
N VAL A 58 -20.13 -4.71 -8.42
CA VAL A 58 -20.94 -5.48 -7.45
C VAL A 58 -22.31 -5.78 -8.02
N LYS A 59 -22.98 -4.77 -8.60
CA LYS A 59 -24.31 -4.93 -9.23
C LYS A 59 -24.28 -5.92 -10.40
N ASP A 60 -23.18 -5.96 -11.14
CA ASP A 60 -22.96 -6.87 -12.26
C ASP A 60 -22.51 -8.28 -11.80
N GLY A 61 -22.35 -8.51 -10.50
CA GLY A 61 -22.02 -9.82 -9.92
C GLY A 61 -20.57 -10.26 -10.12
N VAL A 62 -19.68 -9.38 -10.58
CA VAL A 62 -18.25 -9.70 -10.79
C VAL A 62 -17.49 -9.71 -9.45
N PHE A 63 -17.82 -8.79 -8.55
CA PHE A 63 -17.28 -8.73 -7.20
C PHE A 63 -18.39 -8.97 -6.16
N PRO A 64 -18.26 -9.93 -5.22
CA PRO A 64 -19.35 -10.26 -4.31
C PRO A 64 -19.66 -9.14 -3.32
N LEU A 65 -20.96 -8.83 -3.14
CA LEU A 65 -21.42 -7.81 -2.20
C LEU A 65 -20.99 -8.14 -0.77
N GLU A 66 -20.99 -9.43 -0.41
CA GLU A 66 -20.62 -9.89 0.91
C GLU A 66 -19.19 -9.46 1.23
N VAL A 67 -18.25 -9.64 0.28
CA VAL A 67 -16.84 -9.26 0.44
C VAL A 67 -16.73 -7.76 0.76
N LEU A 68 -17.43 -6.90 0.01
CA LEU A 68 -17.48 -5.47 0.30
C LEU A 68 -18.10 -5.16 1.67
N ALA A 69 -19.27 -5.74 1.97
CA ALA A 69 -20.05 -5.43 3.17
C ALA A 69 -19.35 -5.78 4.49
N GLY A 70 -18.41 -6.72 4.46
CA GLY A 70 -17.58 -7.08 5.63
C GLY A 70 -16.15 -6.59 5.56
N SER A 71 -15.80 -5.70 4.61
CA SER A 71 -14.46 -5.11 4.55
C SER A 71 -14.28 -4.11 5.68
N LYS A 72 -13.27 -4.32 6.52
CA LYS A 72 -12.87 -3.36 7.57
C LYS A 72 -12.22 -2.10 7.00
N ASN A 73 -11.71 -2.18 5.78
CA ASN A 73 -11.00 -1.09 5.11
C ASN A 73 -11.92 -0.24 4.24
N PHE A 74 -13.20 -0.60 4.10
CA PHE A 74 -14.18 0.25 3.46
C PHE A 74 -14.55 1.42 4.39
N ARG A 75 -14.35 2.65 3.92
CA ARG A 75 -14.56 3.87 4.72
C ARG A 75 -15.84 4.57 4.29
N GLU A 76 -16.87 4.52 5.13
CA GLU A 76 -18.14 5.24 4.92
C GLU A 76 -17.93 6.74 4.65
N GLN A 77 -16.91 7.32 5.27
CA GLN A 77 -16.45 8.70 5.12
C GLN A 77 -15.99 9.04 3.70
N CYS A 78 -15.75 8.05 2.83
CA CYS A 78 -15.32 8.23 1.45
C CYS A 78 -16.45 8.03 0.42
N LYS A 79 -17.66 7.65 0.84
CA LYS A 79 -18.80 7.47 -0.10
C LYS A 79 -19.14 8.75 -0.84
N GLY A 80 -19.38 8.62 -2.14
CA GLY A 80 -19.72 9.71 -3.06
C GLY A 80 -18.56 10.63 -3.41
N ILE A 81 -17.33 10.27 -3.03
CA ILE A 81 -16.12 11.03 -3.36
C ILE A 81 -15.48 10.45 -4.61
N THR A 82 -15.02 11.34 -5.49
CA THR A 82 -14.09 11.02 -6.58
C THR A 82 -12.90 11.97 -6.46
N PRO A 83 -11.71 11.47 -6.07
CA PRO A 83 -10.51 12.28 -6.03
C PRO A 83 -10.16 12.85 -7.40
N ARG A 84 -9.30 13.87 -7.41
CA ARG A 84 -8.78 14.44 -8.66
C ARG A 84 -8.16 13.35 -9.52
N PHE A 85 -8.43 13.41 -10.84
CA PHE A 85 -8.01 12.40 -11.82
C PHE A 85 -8.57 10.99 -11.58
N GLY A 86 -9.48 10.79 -10.62
CA GLY A 86 -9.97 9.46 -10.24
C GLY A 86 -8.89 8.59 -9.57
N VAL A 87 -7.81 9.19 -9.06
CA VAL A 87 -6.68 8.46 -8.49
C VAL A 87 -6.81 8.39 -6.97
N TRP A 88 -6.91 7.18 -6.44
CA TRP A 88 -6.96 6.87 -5.03
C TRP A 88 -5.58 6.43 -4.51
N ALA A 89 -4.98 5.44 -5.16
CA ALA A 89 -3.63 4.96 -4.90
C ALA A 89 -2.64 5.67 -5.83
N HIS A 90 -2.00 6.72 -5.32
CA HIS A 90 -1.02 7.53 -6.05
C HIS A 90 0.34 6.82 -6.06
N ILE A 91 0.67 6.15 -4.96
CA ILE A 91 1.81 5.25 -4.82
C ILE A 91 1.26 3.86 -4.49
N CYS A 92 1.73 2.83 -5.19
CA CYS A 92 1.39 1.44 -4.91
C CYS A 92 2.69 0.64 -4.77
N GLY A 93 2.80 -0.12 -3.68
CA GLY A 93 3.84 -1.12 -3.52
C GLY A 93 3.28 -2.49 -3.91
N THR A 94 3.73 -3.07 -5.01
CA THR A 94 3.31 -4.41 -5.43
C THR A 94 4.43 -5.41 -5.14
N ASP A 95 4.15 -6.40 -4.31
CA ASP A 95 5.10 -7.44 -3.95
C ASP A 95 5.14 -8.50 -5.05
N LEU A 96 6.33 -8.74 -5.58
CA LEU A 96 6.56 -9.67 -6.69
C LEU A 96 7.42 -10.85 -6.24
N VAL A 97 7.05 -12.04 -6.69
CA VAL A 97 7.82 -13.28 -6.46
C VAL A 97 8.08 -13.97 -7.78
N ARG A 98 9.26 -14.57 -7.93
CA ARG A 98 9.60 -15.40 -9.10
C ARG A 98 9.54 -16.86 -8.67
N ASP A 99 8.73 -17.67 -9.34
CA ASP A 99 8.69 -19.11 -9.12
C ASP A 99 9.79 -19.83 -9.92
N LYS A 100 9.99 -21.12 -9.66
CA LYS A 100 11.02 -21.98 -10.28
C LYS A 100 10.97 -22.05 -11.81
N ASP A 101 9.80 -21.78 -12.39
CA ASP A 101 9.57 -21.75 -13.83
C ASP A 101 10.00 -20.40 -14.47
N GLY A 102 10.44 -19.45 -13.65
CA GLY A 102 10.81 -18.10 -14.06
C GLY A 102 9.64 -17.12 -14.12
N THR A 103 8.41 -17.58 -13.88
CA THR A 103 7.22 -16.72 -13.92
C THR A 103 7.23 -15.77 -12.72
N ILE A 104 7.02 -14.48 -13.00
CA ILE A 104 6.83 -13.46 -11.97
C ILE A 104 5.34 -13.38 -11.63
N TYR A 105 5.02 -13.59 -10.37
CA TYR A 105 3.68 -13.47 -9.81
C TYR A 105 3.57 -12.26 -8.91
N VAL A 106 2.41 -11.61 -8.91
CA VAL A 106 2.04 -10.65 -7.86
C VAL A 106 1.62 -11.42 -6.63
N LEU A 107 2.17 -11.09 -5.47
CA LEU A 107 1.85 -11.71 -4.18
C LEU A 107 0.82 -10.89 -3.39
N GLU A 108 1.00 -9.56 -3.38
CA GLU A 108 0.20 -8.61 -2.61
C GLU A 108 0.34 -7.21 -3.25
N ASP A 109 -0.67 -6.35 -3.04
CA ASP A 109 -0.60 -4.93 -3.37
C ASP A 109 -0.73 -4.13 -2.08
N ASN A 110 0.00 -3.03 -1.96
CA ASN A 110 0.00 -2.15 -0.80
C ASN A 110 -0.46 -0.77 -1.26
N LEU A 111 -1.70 -0.40 -0.94
CA LEU A 111 -2.37 0.80 -1.47
C LEU A 111 -2.62 1.87 -0.41
N ARG A 112 -2.33 1.58 0.87
CA ARG A 112 -2.43 2.53 1.98
C ARG A 112 -1.22 3.45 2.05
N VAL A 113 -0.20 3.04 2.80
CA VAL A 113 1.01 3.81 3.08
C VAL A 113 2.25 2.96 2.75
N PRO A 114 2.48 2.63 1.46
CA PRO A 114 3.62 1.81 1.07
C PRO A 114 4.95 2.47 1.44
N SER A 115 5.92 1.66 1.86
CA SER A 115 7.27 2.08 2.24
C SER A 115 8.33 1.27 1.49
N GLY A 116 9.61 1.67 1.59
CA GLY A 116 10.73 0.89 1.03
C GLY A 116 11.59 1.65 0.02
N VAL A 117 11.10 2.78 -0.49
CA VAL A 117 11.77 3.57 -1.54
C VAL A 117 13.09 4.15 -1.04
N SER A 118 13.16 4.58 0.22
CA SER A 118 14.41 5.11 0.77
C SER A 118 15.53 4.07 0.69
N TYR A 119 15.21 2.81 1.01
CA TYR A 119 16.16 1.69 0.89
C TYR A 119 16.56 1.44 -0.56
N MET A 120 15.63 1.49 -1.51
CA MET A 120 15.95 1.34 -2.94
C MET A 120 16.97 2.38 -3.41
N LEU A 121 16.76 3.65 -3.05
CA LEU A 121 17.64 4.76 -3.42
C LEU A 121 19.01 4.64 -2.76
N GLU A 122 19.03 4.42 -1.44
CA GLU A 122 20.27 4.26 -0.68
C GLU A 122 21.09 3.04 -1.13
N ASN A 123 20.43 1.91 -1.38
CA ASN A 123 21.09 0.70 -1.90
C ASN A 123 21.74 0.97 -3.25
N ARG A 124 21.08 1.72 -4.15
CA ARG A 124 21.67 2.10 -5.43
C ARG A 124 22.88 3.02 -5.26
N MET A 125 22.79 4.00 -4.36
CA MET A 125 23.90 4.92 -4.09
C MET A 125 25.10 4.20 -3.48
N LEU A 126 24.87 3.27 -2.56
CA LEU A 126 25.92 2.43 -1.97
C LEU A 126 26.60 1.55 -3.02
N MET A 127 25.82 0.89 -3.89
CA MET A 127 26.40 0.08 -4.98
C MET A 127 27.26 0.91 -5.94
N LYS A 128 26.80 2.11 -6.33
CA LYS A 128 27.59 3.03 -7.18
C LYS A 128 28.92 3.43 -6.52
N ARG A 129 28.93 3.59 -5.20
CA ARG A 129 30.13 3.98 -4.44
C ARG A 129 31.10 2.82 -4.23
N LEU A 130 30.59 1.61 -3.99
CA LEU A 130 31.41 0.43 -3.69
C LEU A 130 31.93 -0.27 -4.95
N PHE A 131 31.17 -0.23 -6.04
CA PHE A 131 31.48 -0.96 -7.28
C PHE A 131 31.25 -0.08 -8.52
N PRO A 132 31.92 1.07 -8.65
CA PRO A 132 31.73 1.96 -9.80
C PRO A 132 32.00 1.25 -11.14
N GLU A 133 32.95 0.31 -11.17
CA GLU A 133 33.32 -0.46 -12.37
C GLU A 133 32.16 -1.30 -12.89
N LEU A 134 31.28 -1.79 -12.00
CA LEU A 134 30.07 -2.54 -12.40
C LEU A 134 29.10 -1.64 -13.20
N PHE A 135 28.98 -0.37 -12.83
CA PHE A 135 28.13 0.60 -13.52
C PHE A 135 28.75 1.12 -14.81
N GLU A 136 30.07 1.02 -14.98
CA GLU A 136 30.75 1.29 -16.24
C GLU A 136 30.57 0.14 -17.24
N GLN A 137 30.52 -1.11 -16.75
CA GLN A 137 30.44 -2.31 -17.59
C GLN A 137 29.01 -2.75 -17.92
N CYS A 138 28.02 -2.36 -17.11
CA CYS A 138 26.63 -2.76 -17.27
C CYS A 138 25.72 -1.56 -17.53
N GLU A 139 24.79 -1.70 -18.49
CA GLU A 139 23.73 -0.72 -18.72
C GLU A 139 22.62 -0.87 -17.66
N ILE A 140 22.78 -0.17 -16.53
CA ILE A 140 21.83 -0.21 -15.40
C ILE A 140 20.91 1.01 -15.48
N LEU A 141 19.59 0.79 -15.53
CA LEU A 141 18.61 1.88 -15.53
C LEU A 141 18.66 2.71 -14.24
N PRO A 142 18.57 4.05 -14.32
CA PRO A 142 18.55 4.94 -13.16
C PRO A 142 17.28 4.75 -12.33
N VAL A 143 17.35 5.15 -11.06
CA VAL A 143 16.22 5.17 -10.10
C VAL A 143 16.15 6.48 -9.31
N ASP A 144 17.13 7.35 -9.51
CA ASP A 144 17.37 8.61 -8.80
C ASP A 144 16.37 9.71 -9.19
N ASP A 145 15.60 9.52 -10.26
CA ASP A 145 14.51 10.43 -10.66
C ASP A 145 13.21 10.20 -9.87
N TYR A 146 13.13 9.16 -9.02
CA TYR A 146 11.92 8.80 -8.27
C TYR A 146 11.36 9.99 -7.48
N THR A 147 12.20 10.69 -6.71
CA THR A 147 11.75 11.78 -5.83
C THR A 147 11.25 12.97 -6.64
N THR A 148 11.87 13.24 -7.80
CA THR A 148 11.40 14.27 -8.73
C THR A 148 10.00 13.92 -9.26
N ARG A 149 9.81 12.68 -9.72
CA ARG A 149 8.50 12.20 -10.22
C ARG A 149 7.43 12.18 -9.13
N LEU A 150 7.80 11.84 -7.90
CA LEU A 150 6.89 11.89 -6.75
C LEU A 150 6.48 13.34 -6.45
N HIS A 151 7.42 14.29 -6.45
CA HIS A 151 7.10 15.70 -6.28
C HIS A 151 6.14 16.20 -7.36
N GLU A 152 6.41 15.91 -8.64
CA GLU A 152 5.52 16.26 -9.76
C GLU A 152 4.12 15.66 -9.59
N THR A 153 4.05 14.39 -9.18
CA THR A 153 2.78 13.69 -8.92
C THR A 153 2.00 14.40 -7.81
N LEU A 154 2.64 14.71 -6.68
CA LEU A 154 2.01 15.39 -5.55
C LEU A 154 1.59 16.82 -5.93
N ALA A 155 2.46 17.58 -6.58
CA ALA A 155 2.17 18.95 -7.01
C ALA A 155 0.96 19.02 -7.95
N ALA A 156 0.80 18.04 -8.86
CA ALA A 156 -0.33 17.97 -9.77
C ALA A 156 -1.69 17.76 -9.07
N LEU A 157 -1.70 17.27 -7.83
CA LEU A 157 -2.92 17.09 -7.04
C LEU A 157 -3.46 18.37 -6.44
N SER A 158 -2.63 19.42 -6.34
CA SER A 158 -2.99 20.68 -5.69
C SER A 158 -4.35 21.19 -6.17
N PRO A 159 -5.31 21.45 -5.26
CA PRO A 159 -6.61 22.00 -5.64
C PRO A 159 -6.50 23.45 -6.13
N ASN A 160 -5.43 24.16 -5.74
CA ASN A 160 -5.20 25.54 -6.14
C ASN A 160 -4.25 25.61 -7.35
N PRO A 161 -4.55 26.47 -8.35
CA PRO A 161 -3.69 26.68 -9.51
C PRO A 161 -2.53 27.63 -9.15
N VAL A 162 -1.69 27.20 -8.20
CA VAL A 162 -0.48 27.94 -7.80
C VAL A 162 0.74 27.34 -8.50
N GLU A 163 1.71 28.19 -8.83
CA GLU A 163 2.94 27.76 -9.50
C GLU A 163 3.78 26.81 -8.63
N ARG A 164 3.71 26.97 -7.30
CA ARG A 164 4.45 26.16 -6.33
C ARG A 164 3.56 25.79 -5.14
N PRO A 165 2.86 24.65 -5.20
CA PRO A 165 2.01 24.21 -4.10
C PRO A 165 2.86 23.86 -2.87
N VAL A 166 2.33 24.12 -1.68
CA VAL A 166 2.94 23.72 -0.42
C VAL A 166 2.58 22.26 -0.14
N ILE A 167 3.59 21.39 -0.27
CA ILE A 167 3.48 19.96 -0.03
C ILE A 167 4.00 19.65 1.38
N ALA A 168 3.22 18.91 2.16
CA ALA A 168 3.58 18.43 3.48
C ALA A 168 3.66 16.89 3.52
N VAL A 169 4.66 16.35 4.21
CA VAL A 169 4.73 14.93 4.60
C VAL A 169 4.22 14.81 6.02
N LEU A 170 3.01 14.28 6.18
CA LEU A 170 2.39 14.09 7.49
C LEU A 170 2.87 12.77 8.10
N THR A 171 3.62 12.85 9.19
CA THR A 171 4.25 11.70 9.87
C THR A 171 3.64 11.45 11.25
N PRO A 172 3.54 10.19 11.71
CA PRO A 172 3.15 9.86 13.09
C PRO A 172 4.26 10.15 14.12
N GLY A 173 5.42 10.66 13.68
CA GLY A 173 6.53 11.08 14.53
C GLY A 173 7.62 10.01 14.73
N ILE A 174 8.59 10.35 15.57
CA ILE A 174 9.86 9.61 15.74
C ILE A 174 9.71 8.17 16.25
N TYR A 175 8.56 7.84 16.85
CA TYR A 175 8.26 6.51 17.39
C TYR A 175 7.65 5.56 16.34
N ASN A 176 7.75 5.90 15.05
CA ASN A 176 7.37 5.03 13.97
C ASN A 176 8.62 4.44 13.30
N SER A 177 8.58 3.13 13.01
CA SER A 177 9.70 2.40 12.42
C SER A 177 10.16 2.93 11.06
N ALA A 178 9.27 3.59 10.31
CA ALA A 178 9.55 4.18 9.00
C ALA A 178 9.84 5.70 9.06
N TYR A 179 9.98 6.29 10.25
CA TYR A 179 10.22 7.74 10.40
C TYR A 179 11.46 8.24 9.63
N PHE A 180 12.52 7.44 9.57
CA PHE A 180 13.69 7.72 8.73
C PHE A 180 13.29 7.94 7.26
N GLU A 181 12.45 7.07 6.69
CA GLU A 181 11.99 7.25 5.32
C GLU A 181 11.12 8.49 5.16
N HIS A 182 10.28 8.82 6.15
CA HIS A 182 9.39 9.98 6.08
C HIS A 182 10.21 11.27 6.01
N SER A 183 11.19 11.41 6.90
CA SER A 183 12.12 12.55 6.94
C SER A 183 13.01 12.62 5.71
N TYR A 184 13.54 11.48 5.24
CA TYR A 184 14.32 11.39 4.01
C TYR A 184 13.52 11.87 2.80
N LEU A 185 12.29 11.37 2.61
CA LEU A 185 11.44 11.77 1.49
C LEU A 185 11.06 13.25 1.60
N ALA A 186 10.70 13.75 2.79
CA ALA A 186 10.41 15.18 2.97
C ALA A 186 11.58 16.06 2.51
N GLN A 187 12.81 15.69 2.91
CA GLN A 187 14.03 16.40 2.52
C GLN A 187 14.26 16.34 1.00
N GLN A 188 14.18 15.16 0.38
CA GLN A 188 14.43 14.99 -1.05
C GLN A 188 13.35 15.63 -1.94
N LEU A 189 12.10 15.70 -1.45
CA LEU A 189 10.99 16.35 -2.13
C LEU A 189 11.02 17.89 -1.98
N GLY A 190 11.80 18.43 -1.04
CA GLY A 190 11.66 19.83 -0.62
C GLY A 190 10.31 20.12 0.06
N ALA A 191 9.67 19.08 0.60
CA ALA A 191 8.40 19.16 1.31
C ALA A 191 8.63 19.45 2.80
N VAL A 192 7.62 20.00 3.49
CA VAL A 192 7.69 20.19 4.94
C VAL A 192 7.31 18.90 5.66
N LEU A 193 8.15 18.43 6.58
CA LEU A 193 7.82 17.31 7.47
C LEU A 193 7.01 17.87 8.65
N VAL A 194 5.82 17.32 8.87
CA VAL A 194 4.88 17.81 9.91
C VAL A 194 4.23 16.66 10.67
N GLU A 195 3.94 16.87 11.93
CA GLU A 195 3.07 16.01 12.74
C GLU A 195 1.66 16.62 12.84
N GLY A 196 0.67 15.83 13.27
CA GLY A 196 -0.72 16.30 13.43
C GLY A 196 -0.86 17.63 14.18
N PRO A 197 -0.19 17.82 15.35
CA PRO A 197 -0.26 19.07 16.11
C PRO A 197 0.28 20.32 15.39
N ASP A 198 1.13 20.17 14.38
CA ASP A 198 1.66 21.28 13.59
C ASP A 198 0.62 21.85 12.62
N LEU A 199 -0.43 21.08 12.33
CA LEU A 199 -1.50 21.43 11.42
C LEU A 199 -2.78 21.84 12.16
N VAL A 200 -3.61 22.63 11.48
CA VAL A 200 -4.95 22.99 11.92
C VAL A 200 -5.86 23.17 10.71
N VAL A 201 -7.11 22.76 10.82
CA VAL A 201 -8.15 23.12 9.86
C VAL A 201 -8.90 24.32 10.40
N ASP A 202 -8.93 25.42 9.65
CA ASP A 202 -9.59 26.66 10.07
C ASP A 202 -11.07 26.68 9.62
N ALA A 203 -11.80 27.74 9.96
CA ALA A 203 -13.23 27.90 9.70
C ALA A 203 -13.62 27.92 8.20
N ASP A 204 -12.65 28.11 7.30
CA ASP A 204 -12.84 28.08 5.85
C ASP A 204 -12.58 26.69 5.22
N ASP A 205 -12.39 25.67 6.07
CA ASP A 205 -12.03 24.30 5.75
C ASP A 205 -10.67 24.15 5.04
N CYS A 206 -9.83 25.18 5.06
CA CYS A 206 -8.46 25.06 4.58
C CYS A 206 -7.55 24.48 5.67
N VAL A 207 -6.55 23.71 5.25
CA VAL A 207 -5.52 23.18 6.15
C VAL A 207 -4.35 24.15 6.20
N TYR A 208 -3.92 24.47 7.41
CA TYR A 208 -2.80 25.37 7.68
C TYR A 208 -1.75 24.70 8.55
N MET A 209 -0.49 24.99 8.26
CA MET A 209 0.65 24.72 9.13
C MET A 209 0.90 25.94 10.02
N LYS A 210 1.12 25.69 11.31
CA LYS A 210 1.49 26.69 12.29
C LYS A 210 2.96 27.07 12.09
N THR A 211 3.25 28.35 11.86
CA THR A 211 4.61 28.87 11.77
C THR A 211 4.78 30.06 12.72
N ILE A 212 6.02 30.47 12.95
CA ILE A 212 6.31 31.67 13.75
C ILE A 212 5.76 32.95 13.12
N ASP A 213 5.62 32.98 11.79
CA ASP A 213 5.09 34.12 11.03
C ASP A 213 3.56 34.05 10.85
N GLY A 214 2.91 33.05 11.46
CA GLY A 214 1.47 32.80 11.37
C GLY A 214 1.13 31.52 10.59
N LEU A 215 -0.13 31.44 10.15
CA LEU A 215 -0.65 30.26 9.46
C LEU A 215 -0.23 30.25 7.99
N ARG A 216 0.37 29.14 7.55
CA ARG A 216 0.70 28.91 6.14
C ARG A 216 -0.17 27.80 5.57
N ARG A 217 -0.91 28.10 4.51
CA ARG A 217 -1.81 27.12 3.87
C ARG A 217 -1.01 25.95 3.27
N ILE A 218 -1.54 24.73 3.45
CA ILE A 218 -1.06 23.49 2.85
C ILE A 218 -1.99 23.12 1.69
N ASP A 219 -1.41 22.78 0.54
CA ASP A 219 -2.15 22.40 -0.66
C ASP A 219 -2.27 20.89 -0.80
N VAL A 220 -1.21 20.15 -0.45
CA VAL A 220 -1.10 18.70 -0.63
C VAL A 220 -0.46 18.07 0.59
N ILE A 221 -1.06 16.99 1.09
CA ILE A 221 -0.54 16.18 2.19
C ILE A 221 -0.19 14.80 1.65
N TYR A 222 1.10 14.48 1.62
CA TYR A 222 1.58 13.11 1.50
C TYR A 222 1.51 12.47 2.88
N ARG A 223 0.46 11.69 3.14
CA ARG A 223 0.23 11.09 4.47
C ARG A 223 1.08 9.83 4.64
N ARG A 224 1.69 9.71 5.83
CA ARG A 224 2.37 8.52 6.31
C ARG A 224 1.70 7.93 7.56
N ILE A 225 0.39 8.17 7.67
CA ILE A 225 -0.48 7.77 8.77
C ILE A 225 -1.67 6.99 8.19
N ASP A 226 -2.06 5.91 8.85
CA ASP A 226 -3.24 5.11 8.47
C ASP A 226 -4.55 5.89 8.61
N ASP A 227 -5.57 5.50 7.85
CA ASP A 227 -6.87 6.20 7.77
C ASP A 227 -7.48 6.42 9.16
N ASP A 228 -7.49 5.38 10.00
CA ASP A 228 -8.13 5.41 11.32
C ASP A 228 -7.56 6.49 12.25
N PHE A 229 -6.30 6.88 12.04
CA PHE A 229 -5.62 7.88 12.85
C PHE A 229 -5.58 9.26 12.19
N LEU A 230 -6.06 9.41 10.95
CA LEU A 230 -5.87 10.61 10.12
C LEU A 230 -6.66 11.83 10.59
N ASP A 231 -7.89 11.62 11.08
CA ASP A 231 -8.79 12.69 11.53
C ASP A 231 -9.68 12.19 12.68
N PRO A 232 -9.51 12.70 13.92
CA PRO A 232 -10.32 12.28 15.06
C PRO A 232 -11.79 12.73 14.99
N GLU A 233 -12.15 13.68 14.12
CA GLU A 233 -13.57 14.02 13.88
C GLU A 233 -14.28 12.98 13.00
N ALA A 234 -13.52 12.27 12.15
CA ALA A 234 -14.06 11.34 11.16
C ALA A 234 -13.84 9.86 11.49
N PHE A 235 -12.76 9.55 12.22
CA PHE A 235 -12.32 8.18 12.51
C PHE A 235 -12.16 7.96 14.02
N ARG A 236 -10.95 7.65 14.50
CA ARG A 236 -10.69 7.38 15.91
C ARG A 236 -10.65 8.68 16.72
N PRO A 237 -11.59 8.93 17.65
CA PRO A 237 -11.63 10.16 18.42
C PRO A 237 -10.48 10.29 19.42
N ASP A 238 -9.82 9.16 19.76
CA ASP A 238 -8.63 9.10 20.62
C ASP A 238 -7.32 9.30 19.85
N SER A 239 -7.36 9.49 18.52
CA SER A 239 -6.15 9.72 17.73
C SER A 239 -5.50 11.07 18.08
N ALA A 240 -4.23 11.01 18.48
CA ALA A 240 -3.36 12.19 18.64
C ALA A 240 -2.43 12.43 17.43
N LEU A 241 -2.48 11.57 16.41
CA LEU A 241 -1.57 11.60 15.26
C LEU A 241 -2.13 12.44 14.09
N GLY A 242 -3.45 12.50 13.98
CA GLY A 242 -4.17 13.14 12.88
C GLY A 242 -4.43 14.62 13.09
N VAL A 243 -5.24 15.18 12.21
CA VAL A 243 -5.64 16.60 12.24
C VAL A 243 -7.17 16.68 12.25
N PRO A 244 -7.79 17.23 13.32
CA PRO A 244 -9.24 17.41 13.38
C PRO A 244 -9.77 18.19 12.17
N GLY A 245 -10.75 17.62 11.46
CA GLY A 245 -11.40 18.25 10.31
C GLY A 245 -10.68 18.06 8.98
N LEU A 246 -9.58 17.30 8.94
CA LEU A 246 -8.83 17.04 7.70
C LEU A 246 -9.67 16.32 6.64
N MET A 247 -10.52 15.38 7.03
CA MET A 247 -11.42 14.70 6.10
C MET A 247 -12.46 15.67 5.53
N ARG A 248 -12.95 16.62 6.34
CA ARG A 248 -13.86 17.69 5.87
C ARG A 248 -13.17 18.58 4.85
N ALA A 249 -11.95 19.04 5.13
CA ALA A 249 -11.14 19.83 4.21
C ALA A 249 -10.89 19.10 2.87
N TRP A 250 -10.51 17.83 2.93
CA TRP A 250 -10.27 17.00 1.75
C TRP A 250 -11.55 16.79 0.92
N ARG A 251 -12.68 16.45 1.57
CA ARG A 251 -13.99 16.28 0.90
C ARG A 251 -14.47 17.56 0.24
N ASN A 252 -14.17 18.71 0.82
CA ASN A 252 -14.51 20.03 0.26
C ASN A 252 -13.50 20.51 -0.81
N GLY A 253 -12.53 19.66 -1.19
CA GLY A 253 -11.53 19.96 -2.22
C GLY A 253 -10.56 21.07 -1.82
N LYS A 254 -10.37 21.32 -0.52
CA LYS A 254 -9.52 22.40 0.00
C LYS A 254 -8.04 22.02 0.13
N VAL A 255 -7.79 20.72 0.22
CA VAL A 255 -6.47 20.08 0.30
C VAL A 255 -6.50 18.75 -0.46
N ALA A 256 -5.40 18.34 -1.07
CA ALA A 256 -5.23 16.99 -1.60
C ALA A 256 -4.53 16.07 -0.59
N ILE A 257 -4.90 14.79 -0.56
CA ILE A 257 -4.26 13.77 0.28
C ILE A 257 -3.79 12.61 -0.59
N ALA A 258 -2.51 12.26 -0.46
CA ALA A 258 -1.88 11.14 -1.16
C ALA A 258 -1.29 10.14 -0.15
N ASN A 259 -1.56 8.83 -0.24
CA ASN A 259 -2.67 8.24 -0.97
C ASN A 259 -4.02 8.69 -0.42
N ALA A 260 -5.08 8.64 -1.23
CA ALA A 260 -6.41 9.00 -0.78
C ALA A 260 -6.84 8.13 0.42
N PRO A 261 -7.54 8.70 1.42
CA PRO A 261 -8.23 7.91 2.43
C PRO A 261 -9.16 6.87 1.79
N GLY A 262 -9.25 5.67 2.36
CA GLY A 262 -10.11 4.61 1.85
C GLY A 262 -9.52 3.72 0.75
N ALA A 263 -8.31 4.01 0.25
CA ALA A 263 -7.64 3.19 -0.76
C ALA A 263 -7.39 1.73 -0.32
N GLY A 264 -7.28 1.50 1.00
CA GLY A 264 -7.11 0.16 1.58
C GLY A 264 -8.27 -0.80 1.38
N VAL A 265 -9.42 -0.34 0.85
CA VAL A 265 -10.50 -1.26 0.46
C VAL A 265 -10.06 -2.26 -0.62
N ALA A 266 -9.05 -1.90 -1.42
CA ALA A 266 -8.61 -2.71 -2.56
C ALA A 266 -7.33 -3.51 -2.33
N ASP A 267 -6.69 -3.40 -1.16
CA ASP A 267 -5.48 -4.18 -0.81
C ASP A 267 -5.72 -5.35 0.15
N ASP A 268 -6.99 -5.71 0.40
CA ASP A 268 -7.33 -6.91 1.16
C ASP A 268 -7.01 -8.20 0.38
N LYS A 269 -6.59 -9.25 1.07
CA LYS A 269 -6.16 -10.52 0.44
C LYS A 269 -7.29 -11.25 -0.29
N VAL A 270 -8.55 -11.03 0.10
CA VAL A 270 -9.69 -11.57 -0.66
C VAL A 270 -9.83 -10.80 -1.96
N VAL A 271 -9.77 -9.45 -1.92
CA VAL A 271 -9.83 -8.60 -3.13
C VAL A 271 -8.73 -8.96 -4.11
N TYR A 272 -7.52 -9.22 -3.61
CA TYR A 272 -6.38 -9.67 -4.41
C TYR A 272 -6.77 -10.80 -5.38
N THR A 273 -7.55 -11.81 -4.93
CA THR A 273 -7.98 -12.94 -5.79
C THR A 273 -8.91 -12.54 -6.94
N PHE A 274 -9.60 -11.40 -6.82
CA PHE A 274 -10.48 -10.86 -7.86
C PHE A 274 -9.76 -9.91 -8.82
N VAL A 275 -8.51 -9.50 -8.56
CA VAL A 275 -7.82 -8.51 -9.39
C VAL A 275 -7.76 -8.87 -10.89
N PRO A 276 -7.53 -10.12 -11.31
CA PRO A 276 -7.62 -10.48 -12.72
C PRO A 276 -9.01 -10.22 -13.34
N LYS A 277 -10.09 -10.49 -12.57
CA LYS A 277 -11.48 -10.19 -13.00
C LYS A 277 -11.74 -8.68 -13.01
N ILE A 278 -11.18 -7.94 -12.06
CA ILE A 278 -11.24 -6.47 -11.98
C ILE A 278 -10.58 -5.85 -13.22
N ILE A 279 -9.37 -6.30 -13.59
CA ILE A 279 -8.67 -5.87 -14.81
C ILE A 279 -9.54 -6.13 -16.04
N LYS A 280 -10.09 -7.35 -16.16
CA LYS A 280 -10.96 -7.71 -17.29
C LYS A 280 -12.21 -6.84 -17.36
N TYR A 281 -12.83 -6.56 -16.22
CA TYR A 281 -14.06 -5.78 -16.15
C TYR A 281 -13.86 -4.32 -16.55
N TYR A 282 -12.84 -3.66 -16.01
CA TYR A 282 -12.62 -2.23 -16.25
C TYR A 282 -11.85 -1.91 -17.52
N LEU A 283 -10.92 -2.78 -17.92
CA LEU A 283 -10.02 -2.53 -19.06
C LEU A 283 -10.35 -3.39 -20.29
N GLY A 284 -11.16 -4.46 -20.14
CA GLY A 284 -11.41 -5.42 -21.22
C GLY A 284 -10.22 -6.34 -21.52
N GLU A 285 -9.11 -6.19 -20.80
CA GLU A 285 -7.84 -6.86 -21.03
C GLU A 285 -7.66 -8.08 -20.12
N ASP A 286 -6.78 -9.01 -20.54
CA ASP A 286 -6.33 -10.08 -19.64
C ASP A 286 -5.13 -9.59 -18.81
N ALA A 287 -5.01 -10.09 -17.58
CA ALA A 287 -3.95 -9.68 -16.67
C ALA A 287 -2.56 -10.06 -17.21
N ILE A 288 -1.69 -9.06 -17.40
CA ILE A 288 -0.31 -9.27 -17.91
C ILE A 288 0.55 -10.02 -16.88
N LEU A 289 0.41 -9.64 -15.61
CA LEU A 289 1.06 -10.28 -14.47
C LEU A 289 0.05 -11.19 -13.76
N PRO A 290 0.37 -12.49 -13.62
CA PRO A 290 -0.48 -13.42 -12.91
C PRO A 290 -0.42 -13.18 -11.40
N ASN A 291 -1.53 -13.48 -10.71
CA ASN A 291 -1.52 -13.70 -9.28
C ASN A 291 -0.98 -15.10 -8.97
N VAL A 292 -0.41 -15.28 -7.78
CA VAL A 292 -0.20 -16.61 -7.21
C VAL A 292 -1.57 -17.32 -7.12
N PRO A 293 -1.67 -18.59 -7.54
CA PRO A 293 -2.90 -19.36 -7.39
C PRO A 293 -3.39 -19.34 -5.95
N SER A 294 -4.61 -18.86 -5.73
CA SER A 294 -5.20 -18.69 -4.39
C SER A 294 -6.52 -19.44 -4.28
N TYR A 295 -6.74 -20.05 -3.12
CA TYR A 295 -7.97 -20.72 -2.73
C TYR A 295 -8.69 -19.90 -1.66
N LEU A 296 -9.97 -19.62 -1.87
CA LEU A 296 -10.84 -18.87 -0.99
C LEU A 296 -11.64 -19.83 -0.11
N CYS A 297 -11.42 -19.79 1.21
CA CYS A 297 -12.11 -20.71 2.12
C CYS A 297 -13.62 -20.40 2.25
N MET A 298 -14.10 -19.27 1.73
CA MET A 298 -15.54 -19.00 1.62
C MET A 298 -16.25 -19.84 0.55
N ASN A 299 -15.52 -20.40 -0.42
CA ASN A 299 -16.06 -21.38 -1.36
C ASN A 299 -15.91 -22.77 -0.74
N ASP A 300 -17.02 -23.50 -0.56
CA ASP A 300 -17.03 -24.81 0.08
C ASP A 300 -16.04 -25.80 -0.57
N SER A 301 -16.00 -25.84 -1.90
CA SER A 301 -15.11 -26.76 -2.64
C SER A 301 -13.63 -26.43 -2.46
N GLU A 302 -13.29 -25.14 -2.45
CA GLU A 302 -11.93 -24.66 -2.23
C GLU A 302 -11.52 -24.83 -0.77
N ARG A 303 -12.43 -24.56 0.17
CA ARG A 303 -12.23 -24.82 1.61
C ARG A 303 -11.92 -26.29 1.86
N ASP A 304 -12.70 -27.19 1.29
CA ASP A 304 -12.49 -28.62 1.49
C ASP A 304 -11.13 -29.07 0.94
N TYR A 305 -10.71 -28.51 -0.21
CA TYR A 305 -9.35 -28.70 -0.73
C TYR A 305 -8.28 -28.18 0.22
N VAL A 306 -8.45 -26.96 0.76
CA VAL A 306 -7.51 -26.35 1.72
C VAL A 306 -7.40 -27.22 2.98
N LEU A 307 -8.54 -27.59 3.54
CA LEU A 307 -8.64 -28.43 4.74
C LEU A 307 -8.01 -29.81 4.53
N ALA A 308 -8.08 -30.36 3.32
CA ALA A 308 -7.45 -31.64 2.99
C ALA A 308 -5.93 -31.54 2.74
N ASN A 309 -5.39 -30.35 2.48
CA ASN A 309 -4.00 -30.13 2.07
C ASN A 309 -3.26 -29.08 2.92
N LEU A 310 -3.67 -28.88 4.18
CA LEU A 310 -3.07 -27.91 5.10
C LEU A 310 -1.56 -28.10 5.29
N ASP A 311 -1.03 -29.30 5.07
CA ASP A 311 0.39 -29.64 5.14
C ASP A 311 1.21 -29.14 3.94
N LYS A 312 0.57 -28.71 2.86
CA LYS A 312 1.23 -28.28 1.60
C LYS A 312 1.02 -26.80 1.28
N LEU A 313 0.08 -26.16 1.97
CA LEU A 313 -0.38 -24.81 1.68
C LEU A 313 0.12 -23.80 2.72
N VAL A 314 0.15 -22.54 2.32
CA VAL A 314 0.30 -21.40 3.23
C VAL A 314 -1.07 -20.78 3.42
N VAL A 315 -1.61 -20.80 4.65
CA VAL A 315 -2.92 -20.21 4.97
C VAL A 315 -2.72 -18.84 5.60
N LYS A 316 -3.39 -17.84 5.05
CA LYS A 316 -3.31 -16.44 5.45
C LYS A 316 -4.69 -15.91 5.88
N PRO A 317 -4.77 -15.14 6.96
CA PRO A 317 -5.98 -14.41 7.31
C PRO A 317 -6.20 -13.27 6.31
N ALA A 318 -7.44 -13.05 5.87
CA ALA A 318 -7.81 -12.10 4.83
C ALA A 318 -7.42 -10.65 5.19
N ASN A 319 -7.76 -10.24 6.42
CA ASN A 319 -7.73 -8.84 6.85
C ASN A 319 -6.45 -8.40 7.60
N GLU A 320 -5.46 -9.28 7.82
CA GLU A 320 -4.24 -8.93 8.57
C GLU A 320 -3.04 -8.65 7.66
N SER A 321 -2.24 -7.63 7.99
CA SER A 321 -1.00 -7.27 7.28
C SER A 321 0.24 -7.92 7.91
N GLY A 322 1.30 -8.09 7.14
CA GLY A 322 2.65 -8.36 7.68
C GLY A 322 2.94 -9.79 8.16
N GLY A 323 2.29 -10.80 7.59
CA GLY A 323 2.61 -12.22 7.87
C GLY A 323 2.18 -12.74 9.26
N TYR A 324 1.58 -11.89 10.09
CA TYR A 324 0.94 -12.30 11.34
C TYR A 324 -0.25 -13.22 11.06
N GLY A 325 -0.51 -14.15 11.99
CA GLY A 325 -1.63 -15.08 11.89
C GLY A 325 -1.55 -16.09 10.74
N MET A 326 -0.39 -16.31 10.12
CA MET A 326 -0.20 -17.21 8.98
C MET A 326 0.23 -18.63 9.41
N LEU A 327 -0.30 -19.64 8.73
CA LEU A 327 0.16 -21.03 8.82
C LEU A 327 1.04 -21.36 7.62
N ILE A 328 2.28 -21.78 7.86
CA ILE A 328 3.15 -22.36 6.82
C ILE A 328 3.04 -23.88 6.92
N GLY A 329 2.10 -24.47 6.16
CA GLY A 329 1.75 -25.88 6.22
C GLY A 329 2.94 -26.83 6.33
N PRO A 330 3.91 -26.78 5.39
CA PRO A 330 5.07 -27.68 5.39
C PRO A 330 5.97 -27.58 6.62
N ARG A 331 5.94 -26.45 7.34
CA ARG A 331 6.75 -26.20 8.54
C ARG A 331 5.96 -26.29 9.84
N ALA A 332 4.63 -26.38 9.77
CA ALA A 332 3.75 -26.41 10.93
C ALA A 332 3.58 -27.82 11.52
N THR A 333 3.40 -27.90 12.83
CA THR A 333 3.11 -29.18 13.51
C THR A 333 1.67 -29.65 13.26
N PRO A 334 1.37 -30.94 13.49
CA PRO A 334 -0.02 -31.43 13.41
C PRO A 334 -1.00 -30.67 14.31
N GLU A 335 -0.58 -30.27 15.51
CA GLU A 335 -1.41 -29.51 16.46
C GLU A 335 -1.73 -28.10 15.93
N GLU A 336 -0.73 -27.42 15.34
CA GLU A 336 -0.93 -26.10 14.73
C GLU A 336 -1.88 -26.16 13.54
N ARG A 337 -1.75 -27.19 12.70
CA ARG A 337 -2.65 -27.42 11.56
C ARG A 337 -4.08 -27.69 12.03
N GLU A 338 -4.28 -28.45 13.10
CA GLU A 338 -5.61 -28.72 13.64
C GLU A 338 -6.24 -27.47 14.30
N LYS A 339 -5.43 -26.64 14.94
CA LYS A 339 -5.88 -25.33 15.43
C LYS A 339 -6.37 -24.45 14.27
N PHE A 340 -5.61 -24.36 13.18
CA PHE A 340 -6.01 -23.61 11.99
C PHE A 340 -7.24 -24.19 11.31
N ARG A 341 -7.37 -25.52 11.24
CA ARG A 341 -8.58 -26.19 10.73
C ARG A 341 -9.83 -25.68 11.46
N LYS A 342 -9.80 -25.64 12.79
CA LYS A 342 -10.94 -25.15 13.60
C LYS A 342 -11.22 -23.68 13.35
N GLN A 343 -10.19 -22.85 13.21
CA GLN A 343 -10.35 -21.43 12.90
C GLN A 343 -10.96 -21.20 11.51
N ILE A 344 -10.51 -21.93 10.49
CA ILE A 344 -11.05 -21.87 9.13
C ILE A 344 -12.51 -22.32 9.12
N CYS A 345 -12.88 -23.38 9.84
CA CYS A 345 -14.27 -23.82 9.90
C CYS A 345 -15.18 -22.83 10.65
N ALA A 346 -14.64 -22.11 11.65
CA ALA A 346 -15.39 -21.13 12.44
C ALA A 346 -15.64 -19.82 11.66
N ASP A 347 -14.65 -19.37 10.88
CA ASP A 347 -14.76 -18.15 10.07
C ASP A 347 -14.07 -18.34 8.71
N PRO A 348 -14.68 -19.13 7.79
CA PRO A 348 -14.06 -19.48 6.51
C PRO A 348 -13.79 -18.27 5.63
N ARG A 349 -14.59 -17.21 5.78
CA ARG A 349 -14.44 -15.97 5.04
C ARG A 349 -13.14 -15.24 5.36
N ASN A 350 -12.66 -15.36 6.60
CA ASN A 350 -11.45 -14.68 7.02
C ASN A 350 -10.17 -15.42 6.60
N TYR A 351 -10.23 -16.49 5.81
CA TYR A 351 -9.03 -17.24 5.41
C TYR A 351 -8.94 -17.48 3.89
N MET A 352 -7.72 -17.41 3.39
CA MET A 352 -7.35 -17.86 2.05
C MET A 352 -6.06 -18.68 2.10
N ALA A 353 -5.81 -19.50 1.09
CA ALA A 353 -4.61 -20.33 1.02
C ALA A 353 -3.91 -20.21 -0.33
N GLN A 354 -2.59 -20.33 -0.31
CA GLN A 354 -1.73 -20.36 -1.50
C GLN A 354 -0.84 -21.60 -1.47
N PRO A 355 -0.41 -22.13 -2.62
CA PRO A 355 0.67 -23.11 -2.65
C PRO A 355 1.94 -22.51 -2.05
N THR A 356 2.76 -23.35 -1.44
CA THR A 356 4.08 -22.92 -0.98
C THR A 356 4.96 -22.73 -2.21
N LEU A 357 5.33 -21.48 -2.50
CA LEU A 357 6.30 -21.18 -3.55
C LEU A 357 7.70 -21.60 -3.09
N SER A 358 8.49 -22.13 -4.02
CA SER A 358 9.89 -22.46 -3.75
C SER A 358 10.72 -21.18 -3.83
N LEU A 359 10.74 -20.43 -2.72
CA LEU A 359 11.47 -19.17 -2.56
C LEU A 359 12.95 -19.38 -2.23
#